data_AF-A0A1G3HPP4-F1
#
_entry.id   AF-A0A1G3HPP4-F1
#
_cell.length_a   1.000
_cell.length_b   1.000
_cell.length_c   1.000
_cell.angle_alpha   90.00
_cell.angle_beta   90.00
_cell.angle_gamma   90.00
#
_symmetry.space_group_name_H-M   'P 1'
#
loop_
_entity.id
_entity.type
_entity.pdbx_description
1 polymer ?
#
loop_
_entity_poly.entity_id
_entity_poly.type
_entity_poly.pdbx_seq_one_letter_code
_entity_poly.pdbx_strand_id
1 'polypeptide(L)'
;MKPHLIPALLLLPLAAHADTLYKCTDPSGQVLYTNQKGAGKSCTVLSRDQPVSTFTAPKAKAGSPGNFPRVGGDQQKARDNDRRAILDQELATEQKQLEEAKKALAEQEGIVLPEERIAGGGIQGGKREARLQTFRDKVALHERNIEALKKEIGNLK
;
A
#
# COMPACT_ATOMS: atom_id res chain seq x y z
N MET A 1 -52.71 -42.31 -20.62
CA MET A 1 -52.25 -40.91 -20.76
C MET A 1 -50.73 -40.94 -20.63
N LYS A 2 -50.00 -40.58 -21.69
CA LYS A 2 -48.54 -40.76 -21.81
C LYS A 2 -47.80 -39.58 -21.17
N PRO A 3 -46.83 -39.79 -20.26
CA PRO A 3 -45.98 -38.70 -19.80
C PRO A 3 -44.88 -38.43 -20.81
N HIS A 4 -44.82 -37.20 -21.31
CA HIS A 4 -43.73 -36.73 -22.18
C HIS A 4 -42.52 -36.32 -21.33
N LEU A 5 -41.39 -37.01 -21.53
CA LEU A 5 -40.08 -36.62 -21.03
C LEU A 5 -39.49 -35.54 -21.95
N ILE A 6 -39.21 -34.36 -21.41
CA ILE A 6 -38.51 -33.26 -22.10
C ILE A 6 -37.01 -33.42 -21.81
N PRO A 7 -36.13 -33.57 -22.81
CA PRO A 7 -34.69 -33.56 -22.57
C PRO A 7 -34.20 -32.12 -22.45
N ALA A 8 -33.59 -31.78 -21.31
CA ALA A 8 -32.91 -30.50 -21.11
C ALA A 8 -31.56 -30.51 -21.86
N LEU A 9 -31.47 -29.73 -22.92
CA LEU A 9 -30.23 -29.51 -23.68
C LEU A 9 -29.36 -28.49 -22.93
N LEU A 10 -28.29 -28.98 -22.29
CA LEU A 10 -27.23 -28.16 -21.69
C LEU A 10 -26.43 -27.45 -22.79
N LEU A 11 -26.63 -26.14 -22.93
CA LEU A 11 -25.73 -25.26 -23.69
C LEU A 11 -24.50 -24.92 -22.84
N LEU A 12 -23.34 -25.47 -23.19
CA LEU A 12 -22.05 -25.00 -22.67
C LEU A 12 -21.70 -23.64 -23.33
N PRO A 13 -21.26 -22.62 -22.57
CA PRO A 13 -20.74 -21.41 -23.16
C PRO A 13 -19.34 -21.67 -23.73
N LEU A 14 -19.17 -21.46 -25.04
CA LEU A 14 -17.84 -21.34 -25.63
C LEU A 14 -17.22 -20.02 -25.16
N ALA A 15 -16.26 -20.09 -24.24
CA ALA A 15 -15.41 -18.96 -23.90
C ALA A 15 -14.49 -18.66 -25.10
N ALA A 16 -14.82 -17.63 -25.88
CA ALA A 16 -13.94 -17.10 -26.91
C ALA A 16 -12.86 -16.25 -26.22
N HIS A 17 -11.70 -16.84 -25.96
CA HIS A 17 -10.51 -16.11 -25.51
C HIS A 17 -9.84 -15.47 -26.73
N ALA A 18 -9.72 -14.14 -26.75
CA ALA A 18 -9.13 -13.39 -27.84
C ALA A 18 -8.04 -12.44 -27.31
N ASP A 19 -6.87 -12.98 -27.02
CA ASP A 19 -5.77 -12.28 -26.31
C ASP A 19 -4.75 -11.59 -27.26
N THR A 20 -5.01 -11.57 -28.56
CA THR A 20 -4.06 -11.07 -29.58
C THR A 20 -4.73 -10.17 -30.61
N LEU A 21 -4.22 -8.95 -30.76
CA LEU A 21 -4.64 -7.99 -31.77
C LEU A 21 -3.73 -8.06 -33.01
N TYR A 22 -4.32 -8.24 -34.17
CA TYR A 22 -3.65 -8.30 -35.47
C TYR A 22 -3.95 -7.07 -36.32
N LYS A 23 -2.95 -6.61 -37.08
CA LYS A 23 -3.09 -5.69 -38.21
C LYS A 23 -2.91 -6.47 -39.50
N CYS A 24 -3.99 -6.66 -40.24
CA CYS A 24 -3.97 -7.29 -41.54
C CYS A 24 -3.98 -6.22 -42.64
N THR A 25 -3.12 -6.39 -43.64
CA THR A 25 -3.14 -5.61 -44.88
C THR A 25 -3.55 -6.51 -46.03
N ASP A 26 -4.37 -6.01 -46.94
CA ASP A 26 -4.71 -6.72 -48.18
C ASP A 26 -3.91 -6.18 -49.38
N PRO A 27 -3.94 -6.86 -50.55
CA PRO A 27 -3.22 -6.42 -51.75
C PRO A 27 -3.71 -5.06 -52.29
N SER A 28 -4.91 -4.63 -51.92
CA SER A 28 -5.46 -3.30 -52.24
C SER A 28 -5.02 -2.21 -51.26
N GLY A 29 -4.22 -2.54 -50.25
CA GLY A 29 -3.71 -1.60 -49.25
C GLY A 29 -4.70 -1.25 -48.14
N GLN A 30 -5.86 -1.91 -48.06
CA GLN A 30 -6.80 -1.72 -46.96
C GLN A 30 -6.29 -2.40 -45.70
N VAL A 31 -6.40 -1.70 -44.58
CA VAL A 31 -5.95 -2.15 -43.27
C VAL A 31 -7.13 -2.61 -42.43
N LEU A 32 -7.10 -3.86 -41.98
CA LEU A 32 -8.07 -4.45 -41.07
C LEU A 32 -7.42 -4.75 -39.72
N TYR A 33 -8.00 -4.22 -38.63
CA TYR A 33 -7.61 -4.58 -37.28
C TYR A 33 -8.59 -5.63 -36.75
N THR A 34 -8.07 -6.77 -36.29
CA THR A 34 -8.89 -7.92 -35.88
C THR A 34 -8.22 -8.71 -34.77
N ASN A 35 -9.03 -9.31 -33.90
CA ASN A 35 -8.60 -10.23 -32.87
C ASN A 35 -8.69 -11.71 -33.32
N GLN A 36 -9.07 -11.96 -34.57
CA GLN A 36 -9.18 -13.30 -35.14
C GLN A 36 -7.97 -13.66 -36.00
N LYS A 37 -7.27 -14.73 -35.63
CA LYS A 37 -6.12 -15.25 -36.39
C LYS A 37 -6.61 -15.78 -37.74
N GLY A 38 -6.13 -15.17 -38.83
CA GLY A 38 -6.41 -15.63 -40.21
C GLY A 38 -7.43 -14.79 -40.98
N ALA A 39 -7.90 -13.66 -40.45
CA ALA A 39 -8.82 -12.77 -41.15
C ALA A 39 -8.22 -12.00 -42.35
N GLY A 40 -6.93 -12.18 -42.65
CA GLY A 40 -6.26 -11.55 -43.79
C GLY A 40 -5.02 -12.31 -44.25
N LYS A 41 -4.56 -12.01 -45.48
CA LYS A 41 -3.43 -12.71 -46.12
C LYS A 41 -2.07 -12.31 -45.54
N SER A 42 -1.91 -11.05 -45.11
CA SER A 42 -0.72 -10.58 -44.40
C SER A 42 -1.12 -9.87 -43.11
N CYS A 43 -1.00 -10.56 -41.98
CA CYS A 43 -1.35 -10.04 -40.65
C CYS A 43 -0.11 -9.98 -39.75
N THR A 44 0.12 -8.84 -39.10
CA THR A 44 1.16 -8.66 -38.07
C THR A 44 0.52 -8.54 -36.69
N VAL A 45 1.16 -9.10 -35.67
CA VAL A 45 0.69 -8.97 -34.28
C VAL A 45 1.05 -7.58 -33.77
N LEU A 46 0.05 -6.83 -33.29
CA LEU A 46 0.25 -5.50 -32.69
C LEU A 46 0.40 -5.57 -31.18
N SER A 47 -0.43 -6.38 -30.53
CA SER A 47 -0.41 -6.52 -29.08
C SER A 47 -0.84 -7.92 -28.70
N ARG A 48 -0.15 -8.48 -27.72
CA ARG A 48 -0.52 -9.70 -27.01
C ARG A 48 -0.65 -9.30 -25.56
N ASP A 49 -1.79 -9.62 -24.95
CA ASP A 49 -1.98 -9.40 -23.53
C ASP A 49 -1.11 -10.44 -22.79
N GLN A 50 0.13 -10.06 -22.54
CA GLN A 50 1.08 -10.85 -21.78
C GLN A 50 1.15 -10.23 -20.38
N PRO A 51 1.12 -11.01 -19.29
CA PRO A 51 1.35 -10.46 -17.97
C PRO A 51 2.74 -9.80 -17.94
N VAL A 52 2.75 -8.47 -18.04
CA VAL A 52 3.95 -7.66 -17.92
C VAL A 52 4.32 -7.69 -16.46
N SER A 53 5.25 -8.58 -16.08
CA SER A 53 5.97 -8.40 -14.83
C SER A 53 6.81 -7.12 -14.99
N THR A 54 6.34 -6.04 -14.38
CA THR A 54 6.97 -4.71 -14.42
C THR A 54 8.27 -4.62 -13.62
N PHE A 55 8.74 -5.73 -13.04
CA PHE A 55 9.96 -5.78 -12.26
C PHE A 55 11.11 -6.43 -13.06
N THR A 56 11.72 -5.65 -13.95
CA THR A 56 13.10 -5.92 -14.36
C THR A 56 14.03 -5.71 -13.17
N ALA A 57 14.85 -6.72 -12.84
CA ALA A 57 15.94 -6.57 -11.87
C ALA A 57 16.84 -5.39 -12.27
N PRO A 58 17.27 -4.54 -11.32
CA PRO A 58 18.08 -3.37 -11.66
C PRO A 58 19.40 -3.83 -12.29
N LYS A 59 19.63 -3.41 -13.53
CA LYS A 59 20.96 -3.54 -14.17
C LYS A 59 21.98 -2.80 -13.31
N ALA A 60 23.16 -3.39 -13.14
CA ALA A 60 24.26 -2.79 -12.39
C ALA A 60 24.46 -1.33 -12.83
N LYS A 61 24.35 -0.39 -11.89
CA LYS A 61 24.50 1.04 -12.18
C LYS A 61 25.89 1.27 -12.77
N ALA A 62 25.95 1.92 -13.94
CA ALA A 62 27.21 2.46 -14.45
C ALA A 62 27.87 3.30 -13.35
N GLY A 63 29.18 3.11 -13.14
CA GLY A 63 29.93 3.83 -12.11
C GLY A 63 29.76 5.34 -12.27
N SER A 64 29.62 6.06 -11.15
CA SER A 64 29.53 7.52 -11.17
C SER A 64 30.73 8.11 -11.95
N PRO A 65 30.53 9.11 -12.82
CA PRO A 65 31.61 9.74 -13.57
C PRO A 65 32.78 10.12 -12.65
N GLY A 66 34.03 9.90 -13.08
CA GLY A 66 35.22 10.13 -12.24
C GLY A 66 35.35 11.56 -11.69
N ASN A 67 34.71 12.53 -12.35
CA ASN A 67 34.68 13.95 -11.96
C ASN A 67 33.51 14.34 -11.03
N PHE A 68 32.68 13.38 -10.58
CA PHE A 68 31.58 13.70 -9.68
C PHE A 68 32.10 13.98 -8.26
N PRO A 69 31.76 15.13 -7.63
CA PRO A 69 32.19 15.45 -6.27
C PRO A 69 31.78 14.35 -5.29
N ARG A 70 32.75 13.76 -4.59
CA ARG A 70 32.50 12.76 -3.56
C ARG A 70 32.63 13.42 -2.21
N VAL A 71 31.75 13.00 -1.30
CA VAL A 71 31.86 13.40 0.09
C VAL A 71 33.05 12.66 0.72
N GLY A 72 33.93 13.40 1.41
CA GLY A 72 35.03 12.81 2.17
C GLY A 72 34.55 11.97 3.35
N GLY A 73 35.38 11.01 3.79
CA GLY A 73 35.05 10.09 4.88
C GLY A 73 34.71 10.79 6.20
N ASP A 74 35.44 11.86 6.54
CA ASP A 74 35.18 12.61 7.77
C ASP A 74 33.84 13.37 7.72
N GLN A 75 33.49 13.90 6.56
CA GLN A 75 32.21 14.58 6.36
C GLN A 75 31.03 13.58 6.31
N GLN A 76 31.25 12.34 5.86
CA GLN A 76 30.26 11.26 5.96
C GLN A 76 30.04 10.87 7.42
N LYS A 77 31.11 10.63 8.19
CA LYS A 77 31.04 10.31 9.62
C LYS A 77 30.34 11.41 10.44
N ALA A 78 30.65 12.68 10.16
CA ALA A 78 29.98 13.80 10.81
C ALA A 78 28.47 13.74 10.61
N ARG A 79 28.01 13.52 9.36
CA ARG A 79 26.58 13.36 9.08
C ARG A 79 25.96 12.14 9.74
N ASP A 80 26.67 11.02 9.79
CA ASP A 80 26.14 9.80 10.40
C ASP A 80 25.98 9.97 11.93
N ASN A 81 26.91 10.70 12.57
CA ASN A 81 26.80 11.11 13.97
C ASN A 81 25.64 12.09 14.19
N ASP A 82 25.51 13.10 13.33
CA ASP A 82 24.40 14.06 13.39
C ASP A 82 23.06 13.36 13.24
N ARG A 83 22.96 12.42 12.28
CA ARG A 83 21.76 11.60 12.08
C ARG A 83 21.41 10.80 13.33
N ARG A 84 22.39 10.17 13.96
CA ARG A 84 22.16 9.43 15.22
C ARG A 84 21.66 10.37 16.31
N ALA A 85 22.30 11.53 16.49
CA ALA A 85 21.90 12.50 17.51
C ALA A 85 20.47 13.03 17.28
N ILE A 86 20.08 13.28 16.03
CA ILE A 86 18.71 13.70 15.68
C ILE A 86 17.71 12.60 16.06
N LEU A 87 17.97 11.35 15.66
CA LEU A 87 17.06 10.24 15.96
C LEU A 87 16.95 9.96 17.46
N ASP A 88 18.05 10.10 18.22
CA ASP A 88 18.03 9.98 19.68
C ASP A 88 17.21 11.10 20.34
N GLN A 89 17.28 12.33 19.81
CA GLN A 89 16.47 13.45 20.27
C GLN A 89 14.98 13.26 19.95
N GLU A 90 14.66 12.75 18.75
CA GLU A 90 13.29 12.40 18.36
C GLU A 90 12.74 11.28 19.25
N LEU A 91 13.54 10.25 19.53
CA LEU A 91 13.17 9.17 20.42
C LEU A 91 12.87 9.65 21.85
N ALA A 92 13.71 10.53 22.40
CA ALA A 92 13.49 11.14 23.70
C ALA A 92 12.19 11.97 23.72
N THR A 93 11.93 12.70 22.64
CA THR A 93 10.71 13.50 22.47
C THR A 93 9.46 12.61 22.43
N GLU A 94 9.47 11.56 21.63
CA GLU A 94 8.37 10.59 21.53
C GLU A 94 8.12 9.84 22.83
N GLN A 95 9.18 9.46 23.56
CA GLN A 95 9.03 8.84 24.88
C GLN A 95 8.34 9.79 25.87
N LYS A 96 8.69 11.07 25.86
CA LYS A 96 8.02 12.08 26.69
C LYS A 96 6.54 12.23 26.30
N GLN A 97 6.25 12.31 25.01
CA GLN A 97 4.88 12.42 24.50
C GLN A 97 4.04 11.18 24.82
N LEU A 98 4.63 9.98 24.81
CA LEU A 98 3.97 8.75 25.25
C LEU A 98 3.55 8.84 26.72
N GLU A 99 4.44 9.29 27.60
CA GLU A 99 4.13 9.46 29.02
C GLU A 99 3.01 10.50 29.24
N GLU A 100 3.04 11.61 28.50
CA GLU A 100 1.98 12.62 28.53
C GLU A 100 0.64 12.06 28.03
N ALA A 101 0.64 11.28 26.94
CA ALA A 101 -0.54 10.63 26.40
C ALA A 101 -1.15 9.60 27.37
N LYS A 102 -0.30 8.81 28.05
CA LYS A 102 -0.72 7.85 29.09
C LYS A 102 -1.36 8.56 30.29
N LYS A 103 -0.77 9.67 30.74
CA LYS A 103 -1.35 10.50 31.81
C LYS A 103 -2.70 11.08 31.39
N ALA A 104 -2.78 11.65 30.19
CA ALA A 104 -4.03 12.19 29.67
C ALA A 104 -5.13 11.11 29.56
N LEU A 105 -4.79 9.90 29.11
CA LEU A 105 -5.73 8.78 29.10
C LEU A 105 -6.24 8.47 30.51
N ALA A 106 -5.34 8.31 31.48
CA ALA A 106 -5.70 8.01 32.87
C ALA A 106 -6.58 9.10 33.51
N GLU A 107 -6.28 10.37 33.26
CA GLU A 107 -7.10 11.50 33.70
C GLU A 107 -8.51 11.43 33.11
N GLN A 108 -8.61 11.13 31.81
CA GLN A 108 -9.88 11.06 31.10
C GLN A 108 -10.73 9.86 31.50
N GLU A 109 -10.09 8.74 31.89
CA GLU A 109 -10.76 7.57 32.45
C GLU A 109 -11.39 7.88 33.81
N GLY A 110 -10.76 8.71 34.64
CA GLY A 110 -11.31 9.14 35.93
C GLY A 110 -12.52 10.10 35.82
N ILE A 111 -12.72 10.72 34.65
CA ILE A 111 -13.75 11.73 34.44
C ILE A 111 -15.00 11.11 33.79
N VAL A 112 -16.17 11.48 34.32
CA VAL A 112 -17.49 11.21 33.72
C VAL A 112 -18.13 12.54 33.35
N LEU A 113 -18.25 12.78 32.04
CA LEU A 113 -18.78 14.04 31.51
C LEU A 113 -20.30 14.13 31.71
N PRO A 114 -20.88 15.34 31.85
CA PRO A 114 -22.33 15.52 31.92
C PRO A 114 -23.09 14.90 30.74
N GLU A 115 -22.54 14.98 29.53
CA GLU A 115 -23.14 14.47 28.29
C GLU A 115 -23.13 12.92 28.22
N GLU A 116 -22.31 12.30 29.06
CA GLU A 116 -22.23 10.84 29.23
C GLU A 116 -23.22 10.34 30.29
N ARG A 117 -23.88 11.24 31.04
CA ARG A 117 -24.87 10.85 32.04
C ARG A 117 -26.23 10.64 31.39
N ILE A 118 -26.90 9.57 31.79
CA ILE A 118 -28.26 9.25 31.34
C ILE A 118 -29.24 9.73 32.42
N ALA A 119 -30.39 10.26 31.99
CA ALA A 119 -31.51 10.56 32.87
C ALA A 119 -31.90 9.27 33.64
N GLY A 120 -31.82 9.30 34.96
CA GLY A 120 -32.00 8.11 35.81
C GLY A 120 -30.74 7.56 36.46
N GLY A 121 -29.58 8.24 36.32
CA GLY A 121 -28.38 7.96 37.13
C GLY A 121 -27.38 6.98 36.52
N GLY A 122 -27.58 6.54 35.27
CA GLY A 122 -26.64 5.69 34.54
C GLY A 122 -25.56 6.45 33.76
N ILE A 123 -24.56 5.74 33.26
CA ILE A 123 -23.53 6.27 32.34
C ILE A 123 -23.73 5.65 30.95
N GLN A 124 -23.69 6.48 29.91
CA GLN A 124 -23.73 6.07 28.52
C GLN A 124 -22.36 5.55 28.08
N GLY A 125 -22.10 4.28 28.39
CA GLY A 125 -20.81 3.62 28.17
C GLY A 125 -20.25 3.78 26.76
N GLY A 126 -21.09 3.73 25.71
CA GLY A 126 -20.63 3.89 24.33
C GLY A 126 -20.03 5.27 24.02
N LYS A 127 -20.58 6.36 24.57
CA LYS A 127 -20.03 7.71 24.39
C LYS A 127 -18.71 7.88 25.14
N ARG A 128 -18.65 7.37 26.38
CA ARG A 128 -17.42 7.37 27.19
C ARG A 128 -16.32 6.58 26.50
N GLU A 129 -16.63 5.40 26.00
CA GLU A 129 -15.68 4.55 25.28
C GLU A 129 -15.16 5.23 24.01
N ALA A 130 -16.04 5.86 23.21
CA ALA A 130 -15.62 6.58 22.01
C ALA A 130 -14.65 7.74 22.33
N ARG A 131 -14.89 8.48 23.41
CA ARG A 131 -13.96 9.52 23.89
C ARG A 131 -12.62 8.92 24.30
N LEU A 132 -12.64 7.88 25.15
CA LEU A 132 -11.43 7.21 25.63
C LEU A 132 -10.62 6.59 24.50
N GLN A 133 -11.29 6.07 23.46
CA GLN A 133 -10.63 5.50 22.30
C GLN A 133 -9.69 6.50 21.62
N THR A 134 -10.05 7.77 21.54
CA THR A 134 -9.17 8.82 20.97
C THR A 134 -7.86 8.96 21.74
N PHE A 135 -7.88 8.78 23.07
CA PHE A 135 -6.68 8.83 23.89
C PHE A 135 -5.87 7.54 23.79
N ARG A 136 -6.53 6.38 23.71
CA ARG A 136 -5.86 5.10 23.46
C ARG A 136 -5.16 5.06 22.11
N ASP A 137 -5.79 5.61 21.07
CA ASP A 137 -5.21 5.71 19.73
C ASP A 137 -3.95 6.58 19.72
N LYS A 138 -3.94 7.67 20.51
CA LYS A 138 -2.74 8.52 20.70
C LYS A 138 -1.61 7.76 21.38
N VAL A 139 -1.89 7.02 22.45
CA VAL A 139 -0.89 6.17 23.12
C VAL A 139 -0.30 5.16 22.14
N ALA A 140 -1.16 4.44 21.42
CA ALA A 140 -0.72 3.44 20.43
C ALA A 140 0.04 4.05 19.24
N LEU A 141 -0.21 5.31 18.90
CA LEU A 141 0.57 6.04 17.89
C LEU A 141 2.00 6.29 18.38
N HIS A 142 2.18 6.85 19.59
CA HIS A 142 3.51 7.13 20.13
C HIS A 142 4.32 5.84 20.38
N GLU A 143 3.68 4.76 20.81
CA GLU A 143 4.35 3.45 20.96
C GLU A 143 4.92 2.93 19.63
N ARG A 144 4.13 3.00 18.55
CA ARG A 144 4.59 2.61 17.21
C ARG A 144 5.69 3.52 16.68
N ASN A 145 5.62 4.82 16.93
CA ASN A 145 6.68 5.77 16.55
C ASN A 145 8.00 5.44 17.25
N ILE A 146 7.95 5.15 18.56
CA ILE A 146 9.13 4.75 19.34
C ILE A 146 9.75 3.47 18.80
N GLU A 147 8.94 2.47 18.45
CA GLU A 147 9.42 1.22 17.85
C GLU A 147 10.08 1.48 16.49
N ALA A 148 9.50 2.33 15.65
CA ALA A 148 10.05 2.70 14.36
C ALA A 148 11.40 3.42 14.50
N LEU A 149 11.50 4.39 15.41
CA LEU A 149 12.75 5.13 15.67
C LEU A 149 13.84 4.22 16.23
N LYS A 150 13.51 3.34 17.20
CA LYS A 150 14.47 2.35 17.73
C LYS A 150 15.01 1.44 16.62
N LYS A 151 14.15 1.02 15.69
CA LYS A 151 14.56 0.22 14.54
C LYS A 151 15.46 1.01 13.60
N GLU A 152 15.15 2.28 13.32
CA GLU A 152 15.99 3.14 12.48
C GLU A 152 17.38 3.35 13.10
N ILE A 153 17.45 3.69 14.39
CA ILE A 153 18.71 3.85 15.14
C ILE A 153 19.53 2.56 15.11
N GLY A 154 18.89 1.40 15.27
CA GLY A 154 19.54 0.09 15.19
C GLY A 154 20.07 -0.26 13.79
N ASN A 155 19.57 0.39 12.74
CA ASN A 155 20.02 0.19 11.35
C ASN A 155 21.14 1.16 10.93
N LEU A 156 21.49 2.14 11.77
CA LEU A 156 22.62 3.05 11.50
C LEU A 156 23.94 2.26 11.63
N LYS A 157 24.69 2.20 10.53
CA LYS A 157 26.03 1.57 10.43
C LYS A 157 27.13 2.61 10.45
#